data_AF-A0A1V4IAX8-F1
#
_entry.id   AF-A0A1V4IAX8-F1
#
_cell.length_a   1.000
_cell.length_b   1.000
_cell.length_c   1.000
_cell.angle_alpha   90.00
_cell.angle_beta   90.00
_cell.angle_gamma   90.00
#
_symmetry.space_group_name_H-M   'P 1'
#
loop_
_entity.id
_entity.type
_entity.pdbx_description
1 polymer ?
#
loop_
_entity_poly.entity_id
_entity_poly.type
_entity_poly.pdbx_seq_one_letter_code
_entity_poly.pdbx_strand_id
1 'polypeptide(L)'
;MFNKIYEKGEFIVFPIKKGYVAYNMNKEFEEGHTHLKNFNAAKTAIDLVANKKIPKTTNCYYLKSLIRLAQDPKYIEEIQNLIDVRKRKGEKKKYYNCPAYR
;
A
#
# COMPACT_ATOMS: atom_id res chain seq x y z
N MET A 1 22.16 3.25 14.06
CA MET A 1 21.33 4.48 14.01
C MET A 1 21.05 4.78 12.54
N PHE A 2 19.80 4.78 12.10
CA PHE A 2 19.46 5.14 10.72
C PHE A 2 19.59 6.66 10.54
N ASN A 3 20.18 7.12 9.44
CA ASN A 3 20.17 8.54 9.06
C ASN A 3 18.75 8.95 8.62
N LYS A 4 17.84 9.10 9.60
CA LYS A 4 16.46 9.53 9.34
C LYS A 4 16.46 10.97 8.82
N ILE A 5 15.73 11.19 7.74
CA ILE A 5 15.55 12.50 7.09
C ILE A 5 14.16 13.08 7.36
N TYR A 6 13.23 12.24 7.83
CA TYR A 6 11.89 12.64 8.20
C TYR A 6 11.37 11.71 9.28
N GLU A 7 10.58 12.29 10.17
CA GLU A 7 9.95 11.60 11.28
C GLU A 7 8.57 12.21 11.49
N LYS A 8 7.58 11.36 11.72
CA LYS A 8 6.22 11.77 12.03
C LYS A 8 5.60 10.74 12.95
N GLY A 9 5.58 11.06 14.24
CA GLY A 9 5.11 10.14 15.28
C GLY A 9 5.91 8.83 15.23
N GLU A 10 5.20 7.75 14.93
CA GLU A 10 5.70 6.37 14.92
C GLU A 10 6.42 6.00 13.62
N PHE A 11 6.42 6.91 12.63
CA PHE A 11 6.96 6.65 11.30
C PHE A 11 8.25 7.42 11.07
N ILE A 12 9.22 6.74 10.47
CA ILE A 12 10.47 7.37 10.02
C ILE A 12 10.70 7.11 8.54
N VAL A 13 11.39 8.05 7.89
CA VAL A 13 11.92 7.88 6.54
C VAL A 13 13.42 8.11 6.55
N PHE A 14 14.15 7.22 5.90
CA PHE A 14 15.59 7.36 5.68
C PHE A 14 15.95 7.04 4.23
N PRO A 15 16.95 7.71 3.66
CA PRO A 15 17.42 7.44 2.31
C PRO A 15 18.25 6.16 2.28
N ILE A 16 18.18 5.45 1.16
CA ILE A 16 19.04 4.32 0.83
C ILE A 16 19.75 4.60 -0.49
N LYS A 17 20.71 3.75 -0.89
CA LYS A 17 21.47 3.92 -2.14
C LYS A 17 20.58 4.15 -3.38
N LYS A 18 19.37 3.60 -3.41
CA LYS A 18 18.40 3.75 -4.52
C LYS A 18 16.97 3.98 -3.99
N GLY A 19 16.73 5.17 -3.44
CA GLY A 19 15.41 5.63 -3.02
C GLY A 19 15.31 5.86 -1.52
N TYR A 20 14.12 5.60 -0.98
CA TYR A 20 13.75 5.93 0.39
C TYR A 20 13.03 4.75 1.02
N VAL A 21 13.28 4.54 2.31
CA VAL A 21 12.55 3.57 3.12
C VAL A 21 11.62 4.34 4.05
N ALA A 22 10.33 4.04 3.98
CA ALA A 22 9.39 4.40 5.05
C ALA A 22 9.24 3.20 5.97
N TYR A 23 9.32 3.44 7.28
CA TYR A 23 9.29 2.40 8.30
C TYR A 23 8.37 2.82 9.45
N ASN A 24 7.55 1.88 9.93
CA ASN A 24 6.78 2.03 11.15
C ASN A 24 7.56 1.44 12.34
N MET A 25 7.93 2.29 13.31
CA MET A 25 8.72 1.91 14.48
C MET A 25 7.97 1.01 15.47
N ASN A 26 6.64 0.91 15.37
CA ASN A 26 5.84 -0.01 16.19
C ASN A 26 5.83 -1.46 15.67
N LYS A 27 6.46 -1.72 14.52
CA LYS A 27 6.58 -3.05 13.91
C LYS A 27 8.03 -3.47 13.83
N GLU A 28 8.27 -4.77 13.62
CA GLU A 28 9.60 -5.23 13.27
C GLU A 28 10.03 -4.70 11.90
N PHE A 29 11.33 -4.46 11.75
CA PHE A 29 11.88 -3.88 10.53
C PHE A 29 11.50 -4.69 9.29
N GLU A 30 11.63 -6.01 9.32
CA GLU A 30 11.40 -6.88 8.17
C GLU A 30 9.98 -6.76 7.59
N GLU A 31 8.99 -6.55 8.45
CA GLU A 31 7.57 -6.51 8.06
C GLU A 31 7.01 -5.09 7.93
N GLY A 32 7.55 -4.15 8.71
CA GLY A 32 7.03 -2.80 8.89
C GLY A 32 7.59 -1.75 7.94
N HIS A 33 8.42 -2.13 6.95
CA HIS A 33 9.07 -1.19 6.04
C HIS A 33 8.60 -1.30 4.59
N THR A 34 8.78 -0.21 3.84
CA THR A 34 8.54 -0.18 2.40
C THR A 34 9.58 0.66 1.66
N HIS A 35 9.96 0.17 0.48
CA HIS A 35 10.88 0.84 -0.43
C HIS A 35 10.12 1.68 -1.44
N LEU A 36 10.45 2.96 -1.52
CA LEU A 36 9.82 3.93 -2.41
C LEU A 36 10.89 4.70 -3.17
N LYS A 37 10.65 4.97 -4.46
CA LYS A 37 11.61 5.67 -5.31
C LYS A 37 11.76 7.16 -4.94
N ASN A 38 10.68 7.77 -4.45
CA ASN A 38 10.59 9.21 -4.23
C ASN A 38 10.28 9.51 -2.75
N PHE A 39 10.94 10.53 -2.20
CA PHE A 39 10.73 10.98 -0.82
C PHE A 39 9.27 11.42 -0.58
N ASN A 40 8.71 12.20 -1.51
CA ASN A 40 7.31 12.63 -1.43
C ASN A 40 6.34 11.44 -1.39
N ALA A 41 6.64 10.36 -2.12
CA ALA A 41 5.79 9.16 -2.07
C ALA A 41 5.83 8.48 -0.70
N ALA A 42 6.97 8.51 -0.01
CA ALA A 42 7.14 8.00 1.34
C ALA A 42 6.39 8.85 2.36
N LYS A 43 6.52 10.18 2.27
CA LYS A 43 5.76 11.12 3.10
C LYS A 43 4.26 10.94 2.92
N THR A 44 3.78 10.87 1.67
CA THR A 44 2.37 10.62 1.37
C THR A 44 1.89 9.27 1.89
N ALA A 45 2.72 8.22 1.83
CA ALA A 45 2.36 6.91 2.38
C ALA A 45 2.11 6.99 3.88
N ILE A 46 3.01 7.67 4.61
CA ILE A 46 2.87 7.92 6.05
C ILE A 46 1.61 8.75 6.32
N ASP A 47 1.38 9.83 5.56
CA ASP A 47 0.20 10.68 5.73
C ASP A 47 -1.10 9.90 5.49
N LEU A 48 -1.16 9.01 4.51
CA LEU A 48 -2.33 8.18 4.24
C LEU A 48 -2.61 7.21 5.39
N VAL A 49 -1.57 6.51 5.88
CA VAL A 49 -1.71 5.56 7.00
C VAL A 49 -2.10 6.30 8.28
N ALA A 50 -1.42 7.41 8.61
CA ALA A 50 -1.69 8.20 9.81
C ALA A 50 -3.11 8.79 9.82
N ASN A 51 -3.63 9.20 8.65
CA ASN A 51 -4.99 9.73 8.51
C ASN A 51 -6.04 8.66 8.19
N LYS A 52 -5.67 7.37 8.13
CA LYS A 52 -6.54 6.26 7.69
C LYS A 52 -7.25 6.52 6.35
N LYS A 53 -6.58 7.22 5.43
CA LYS A 53 -7.09 7.55 4.09
C LYS A 53 -6.67 6.48 3.09
N ILE A 54 -7.62 6.02 2.27
CA ILE A 54 -7.37 5.01 1.24
C ILE A 54 -7.31 5.68 -0.13
N PRO A 55 -6.17 5.61 -0.84
CA PRO A 55 -6.08 6.24 -2.14
C PRO A 55 -6.76 5.37 -3.21
N LYS A 56 -7.68 5.98 -3.97
CA LYS A 56 -8.56 5.29 -4.92
C LYS A 56 -7.91 4.93 -6.26
N THR A 57 -6.82 5.59 -6.65
CA THR A 57 -6.23 5.51 -7.99
C THR A 57 -4.81 4.92 -8.04
N THR A 58 -4.18 4.62 -6.91
CA THR A 58 -2.79 4.14 -6.87
C THR A 58 -2.66 2.68 -7.23
N ASN A 59 -1.47 2.24 -7.67
CA ASN A 59 -1.19 0.84 -8.02
C ASN A 59 -1.31 -0.10 -6.79
N CYS A 60 -1.70 -1.36 -7.02
CA CYS A 60 -1.74 -2.44 -6.03
C CYS A 60 -0.40 -2.63 -5.29
N TYR A 61 0.75 -2.40 -5.94
CA TYR A 61 2.04 -2.42 -5.24
C TYR A 61 2.12 -1.37 -4.13
N TYR A 62 1.70 -0.14 -4.42
CA TYR A 62 1.68 0.94 -3.43
C TYR A 62 0.66 0.68 -2.32
N LEU A 63 -0.48 0.08 -2.65
CA LEU A 63 -1.44 -0.36 -1.64
C LEU A 63 -0.85 -1.41 -0.68
N LYS A 64 -0.08 -2.38 -1.19
CA LYS A 64 0.65 -3.33 -0.33
C LYS A 64 1.68 -2.63 0.57
N SER A 65 2.33 -1.58 0.08
CA SER A 65 3.22 -0.75 0.91
C SER A 65 2.49 -0.11 2.09
N LEU A 66 1.26 0.38 1.88
CA LEU A 66 0.44 0.95 2.97
C LEU A 66 0.06 -0.12 4.00
N ILE A 67 -0.27 -1.34 3.57
CA ILE A 67 -0.57 -2.46 4.48
C ILE A 67 0.62 -2.77 5.40
N ARG A 68 1.85 -2.78 4.87
CA ARG A 68 3.08 -3.02 5.67
C ARG A 68 3.24 -1.97 6.77
N LEU A 69 3.03 -0.70 6.41
CA LEU A 69 3.14 0.43 7.34
C LEU A 69 1.98 0.50 8.33
N ALA A 70 0.77 0.11 7.94
CA ALA A 70 -0.42 0.23 8.78
C ALA A 70 -0.44 -0.76 9.94
N GLN A 71 -0.94 -0.33 11.10
CA GLN A 71 -1.16 -1.17 12.27
C GLN A 71 -2.64 -1.47 12.51
N ASP A 72 -3.53 -0.61 12.00
CA ASP A 72 -4.97 -0.74 12.16
C ASP A 72 -5.52 -1.90 11.27
N PRO A 73 -6.14 -2.94 11.86
CA PRO A 73 -6.60 -4.10 11.11
C PRO A 73 -7.75 -3.78 10.16
N LYS A 74 -8.63 -2.84 10.53
CA LYS A 74 -9.75 -2.42 9.69
C LYS A 74 -9.25 -1.72 8.42
N TYR A 75 -8.27 -0.83 8.57
CA TYR A 75 -7.63 -0.16 7.43
C TYR A 75 -6.94 -1.15 6.50
N ILE A 76 -6.26 -2.16 7.06
CA ILE A 76 -5.61 -3.23 6.28
C ILE A 76 -6.65 -4.02 5.47
N GLU A 77 -7.75 -4.42 6.10
CA GLU A 77 -8.84 -5.17 5.47
C GLU A 77 -9.46 -4.38 4.30
N GLU A 78 -9.73 -3.09 4.48
CA GLU A 78 -10.28 -2.24 3.43
C GLU A 78 -9.34 -2.13 2.21
N ILE A 79 -8.03 -2.03 2.43
CA ILE A 79 -7.04 -2.01 1.35
C ILE A 79 -6.97 -3.38 0.64
N GLN A 80 -6.98 -4.48 1.38
CA GLN A 80 -6.98 -5.83 0.81
C GLN A 80 -8.22 -6.04 -0.07
N ASN A 81 -9.40 -5.65 0.42
CA ASN A 81 -10.65 -5.67 -0.34
C ASN A 81 -10.54 -4.86 -1.64
N LEU A 82 -9.96 -3.66 -1.60
CA LEU A 82 -9.74 -2.84 -2.78
C LEU A 82 -8.81 -3.53 -3.81
N ILE A 83 -7.74 -4.17 -3.34
CA ILE A 83 -6.81 -4.93 -4.21
C ILE A 83 -7.56 -6.09 -4.88
N ASP A 84 -8.39 -6.83 -4.14
CA ASP A 84 -9.08 -8.01 -4.66
C ASP A 84 -10.23 -7.66 -5.61
N VAL A 85 -10.95 -6.57 -5.37
CA VAL A 85 -11.91 -6.01 -6.35
C VAL A 85 -11.21 -5.66 -7.66
N ARG A 86 -10.01 -5.07 -7.61
CA ARG A 86 -9.26 -4.70 -8.81
C ARG A 86 -8.74 -5.90 -9.58
N LYS A 87 -8.31 -6.97 -8.91
CA LYS A 87 -7.93 -8.23 -9.57
C LYS A 87 -9.13 -8.84 -10.30
N ARG A 88 -10.29 -8.93 -9.63
CA ARG A 88 -11.52 -9.50 -10.20
C ARG A 88 -12.03 -8.76 -11.43
N LYS A 89 -11.78 -7.45 -11.56
CA LYS A 89 -12.20 -6.67 -12.74
C LYS A 89 -11.61 -7.19 -14.07
N GLY A 90 -10.48 -7.90 -14.03
CA GLY A 90 -9.87 -8.53 -15.20
C GLY A 90 -10.43 -9.93 -15.54
N GLU A 91 -11.03 -10.60 -14.57
CA GLU A 91 -11.57 -11.96 -14.72
C GLU A 91 -13.00 -11.92 -15.26
N LYS A 92 -13.14 -11.65 -16.57
CA LYS A 92 -14.43 -11.79 -17.22
C LYS A 92 -14.79 -13.28 -17.29
N LYS A 93 -15.94 -13.65 -16.72
CA LYS A 93 -16.52 -14.99 -16.96
C LYS A 93 -16.71 -15.17 -18.47
N LYS A 94 -16.31 -16.34 -19.01
CA LYS A 94 -16.53 -16.67 -20.42
C LYS A 94 -18.04 -16.69 -20.67
N TYR A 95 -18.52 -15.75 -21.48
CA TYR A 95 -19.90 -15.71 -21.93
C TYR A 95 -20.06 -16.65 -23.12
N TYR A 96 -20.92 -17.66 -22.99
CA TYR A 96 -21.30 -18.54 -24.07
C TYR A 96 -22.73 -18.17 -24.49
N ASN A 97 -22.86 -17.53 -25.64
CA ASN A 97 -24.18 -17.35 -26.26
C ASN A 97 -24.60 -18.70 -26.86
N CYS A 98 -25.60 -19.34 -26.28
CA CYS A 98 -26.24 -20.50 -26.90
C CYS A 98 -27.41 -19.97 -27.74
N PRO A 99 -27.29 -19.90 -29.08
CA PRO A 99 -28.41 -19.49 -29.91
C PRO A 99 -29.50 -20.57 -29.78
N ALA A 100 -30.66 -20.19 -29.26
CA ALA A 100 -31.84 -21.04 -29.27
C ALA A 100 -32.24 -21.24 -30.74
N TYR A 101 -31.90 -22.39 -31.31
CA TYR A 101 -32.45 -22.82 -32.59
C TYR A 101 -33.95 -23.09 -32.38
N ARG A 102 -34.76 -22.40 -33.18
CA ARG A 102 -36.22 -22.43 -33.15
C ARG A 102 -36.72 -23.29 -34.31
#